data_AF-A0A1E5KX04-F1
#
_entry.id   AF-A0A1E5KX04-F1
#
_cell.length_a   1.000
_cell.length_b   1.000
_cell.length_c   1.000
_cell.angle_alpha   90.00
_cell.angle_beta   90.00
_cell.angle_gamma   90.00
#
_symmetry.space_group_name_H-M   'P 1'
#
loop_
_entity.id
_entity.type
_entity.pdbx_description
1 polymer ?
#
loop_
_entity_poly.entity_id
_entity_poly.type
_entity_poly.pdbx_seq_one_letter_code
_entity_poly.pdbx_strand_id
1 'polypeptide(L)'
;MLLKTFQFKIGRKVKLLEMKRTTNKKKRKKLFIRKKKLLATKKTALKWFVFLFSISTIASLGTGYLYYQTLINLSSRDKQSILKGYSLLREFEQQIEISGNQSEEQIKTEENIRHLATKLASFGTVKASLLNSSEGQGRLNRYYNSLSQLGINTSQQVNSIYGNVELVTELLADAERAIKIERTVFSYYKVDENRLYK
;
A
#
# COMPACT_ATOMS: atom_id res chain seq x y z
N MET A 1 12.01 -32.61 -1.47
CA MET A 1 11.92 -33.95 -2.12
C MET A 1 13.17 -34.31 -2.93
N LEU A 2 13.69 -33.40 -3.76
CA LEU A 2 14.85 -33.64 -4.64
C LEU A 2 16.18 -33.97 -3.93
N LEU A 3 16.46 -33.34 -2.78
CA LEU A 3 17.70 -33.64 -2.02
C LEU A 3 17.68 -35.07 -1.45
N LYS A 4 16.52 -35.54 -0.95
CA LYS A 4 16.36 -36.90 -0.42
C LYS A 4 16.56 -37.94 -1.52
N THR A 5 15.99 -37.73 -2.71
CA THR A 5 16.15 -38.65 -3.86
C THR A 5 17.60 -38.67 -4.37
N PHE A 6 18.27 -37.52 -4.40
CA PHE A 6 19.69 -37.42 -4.78
C PHE A 6 20.62 -38.12 -3.76
N GLN A 7 20.43 -37.86 -2.47
CA GLN A 7 21.21 -38.51 -1.40
C GLN A 7 21.00 -40.02 -1.37
N PHE A 8 19.76 -40.48 -1.62
CA PHE A 8 19.44 -41.89 -1.71
C PHE A 8 20.14 -42.58 -2.90
N LYS A 9 20.14 -41.95 -4.09
CA LYS A 9 20.87 -42.46 -5.27
C LYS A 9 22.38 -42.54 -5.05
N ILE A 10 23.00 -41.55 -4.40
CA ILE A 10 24.44 -41.60 -4.06
C ILE A 10 24.72 -42.67 -3.00
N GLY A 11 23.86 -42.79 -1.98
CA GLY A 11 23.99 -43.81 -0.94
C GLY A 11 23.97 -45.23 -1.50
N ARG A 12 23.06 -45.52 -2.45
CA ARG A 12 23.04 -46.80 -3.18
C ARG A 12 24.34 -47.02 -3.98
N LYS A 13 24.83 -46.02 -4.71
CA LYS A 13 26.10 -46.13 -5.46
C LYS A 13 27.32 -46.36 -4.56
N VAL A 14 27.36 -45.74 -3.38
CA VAL A 14 28.43 -45.96 -2.39
C VAL A 14 28.37 -47.38 -1.82
N LYS A 15 27.18 -47.87 -1.43
CA LYS A 15 27.00 -49.26 -0.95
C LYS A 15 27.41 -50.30 -2.00
N LEU A 16 27.02 -50.10 -3.26
CA LEU A 16 27.43 -50.98 -4.38
C LEU A 16 28.96 -51.01 -4.59
N LEU A 17 29.66 -49.89 -4.35
CA LEU A 17 31.12 -49.84 -4.42
C LEU A 17 31.80 -50.48 -3.20
N GLU A 18 31.14 -50.52 -2.03
CA GLU A 18 31.64 -51.19 -0.82
C GLU A 18 31.47 -52.71 -0.91
N MET A 19 30.39 -53.19 -1.51
CA MET A 19 30.14 -54.61 -1.72
C MET A 19 31.10 -55.23 -2.76
N LYS A 20 31.68 -54.42 -3.66
CA LYS A 20 32.58 -54.89 -4.71
C LYS A 20 34.00 -55.16 -4.15
N ARG A 21 34.25 -56.40 -3.72
CA ARG A 21 35.58 -56.86 -3.28
C ARG A 21 36.45 -57.23 -4.48
N THR A 22 37.70 -56.76 -4.50
CA THR A 22 38.68 -57.11 -5.55
C THR A 22 40.03 -57.43 -4.92
N THR A 23 40.65 -58.54 -5.32
CA THR A 23 42.00 -58.94 -4.88
C THR A 23 43.11 -58.08 -5.49
N ASN A 24 42.86 -57.44 -6.64
CA ASN A 24 43.83 -56.61 -7.34
C ASN A 24 44.02 -55.21 -6.70
N LYS A 25 45.25 -54.91 -6.24
CA LYS A 25 45.65 -53.65 -5.58
C LYS A 25 45.35 -52.39 -6.42
N LYS A 26 45.59 -52.43 -7.75
CA LYS A 26 45.30 -51.30 -8.65
C LYS A 26 43.79 -51.04 -8.77
N LYS A 27 42.96 -52.10 -8.83
CA LYS A 27 41.49 -51.99 -8.88
C LYS A 27 40.91 -51.50 -7.55
N ARG A 28 41.45 -51.97 -6.41
CA ARG A 28 41.09 -51.49 -5.07
C ARG A 28 41.33 -49.99 -4.88
N LYS A 29 42.48 -49.47 -5.36
CA LYS A 29 42.79 -48.03 -5.33
C LYS A 29 41.79 -47.21 -6.15
N LYS A 30 41.40 -47.67 -7.35
CA LYS A 30 40.39 -47.00 -8.19
C LYS A 30 39.01 -46.95 -7.53
N LEU A 31 38.57 -48.03 -6.87
CA LEU A 31 37.29 -48.06 -6.14
C LEU A 31 37.27 -47.09 -4.96
N PHE A 32 38.37 -47.02 -4.20
CA PHE A 32 38.53 -46.09 -3.09
C PHE A 32 38.45 -44.62 -3.53
N ILE A 33 39.14 -44.27 -4.62
CA ILE A 33 39.10 -42.91 -5.19
C ILE A 33 37.67 -42.57 -5.66
N ARG A 34 36.97 -43.49 -6.34
CA ARG A 34 35.58 -43.29 -6.78
C ARG A 34 34.63 -43.07 -5.61
N LYS A 35 34.78 -43.86 -4.53
CA LYS A 35 34.01 -43.68 -3.28
C LYS A 35 34.29 -42.31 -2.66
N LYS A 36 35.56 -41.92 -2.52
CA LYS A 36 35.94 -40.59 -2.00
C LYS A 36 35.35 -39.45 -2.83
N LYS A 37 35.38 -39.55 -4.18
CA LYS A 37 34.77 -38.55 -5.07
C LYS A 37 33.25 -38.45 -4.85
N LEU A 38 32.53 -39.57 -4.78
CA LEU A 38 31.08 -39.58 -4.55
C LEU A 38 30.68 -39.02 -3.16
N LEU A 39 31.49 -39.27 -2.14
CA LEU A 39 31.28 -38.69 -0.81
C LEU A 39 31.59 -37.19 -0.80
N ALA A 40 32.62 -36.75 -1.52
CA ALA A 40 32.95 -35.33 -1.68
C ALA A 40 31.83 -34.58 -2.42
N THR A 41 31.29 -35.14 -3.51
CA THR A 41 30.16 -34.53 -4.24
C THR A 41 28.88 -34.47 -3.41
N LYS A 42 28.62 -35.48 -2.55
CA LYS A 42 27.52 -35.43 -1.59
C LYS A 42 27.69 -34.26 -0.60
N LYS A 43 28.91 -34.06 -0.08
CA LYS A 43 29.20 -32.98 0.87
C LYS A 43 29.09 -31.61 0.21
N THR A 44 29.61 -31.41 -1.00
CA THR A 44 29.49 -30.14 -1.71
C THR A 44 28.04 -29.84 -2.09
N ALA A 45 27.29 -30.83 -2.56
CA ALA A 45 25.86 -30.66 -2.85
C ALA A 45 25.04 -30.29 -1.59
N LEU A 46 25.39 -30.86 -0.42
CA LEU A 46 24.76 -30.48 0.84
C LEU A 46 25.08 -29.03 1.22
N LYS A 47 26.34 -28.60 1.08
CA LYS A 47 26.75 -27.20 1.33
C LYS A 47 26.00 -26.22 0.45
N TRP A 48 25.92 -26.50 -0.86
CA TRP A 48 25.16 -25.68 -1.80
C TRP A 48 23.67 -25.65 -1.50
N PHE A 49 23.09 -26.80 -1.12
CA PHE A 49 21.69 -26.84 -0.72
C PHE A 49 21.41 -25.99 0.52
N VAL A 50 22.24 -26.11 1.56
CA VAL A 50 22.12 -25.29 2.78
C VAL A 50 22.28 -23.81 2.44
N PHE A 51 23.28 -23.46 1.63
CA PHE A 51 23.52 -22.08 1.20
C PHE A 51 22.33 -21.48 0.43
N LEU A 52 21.82 -22.20 -0.58
CA LEU A 52 20.67 -21.75 -1.36
C LEU A 52 19.39 -21.71 -0.52
N PHE A 53 19.22 -22.65 0.42
CA PHE A 53 18.09 -22.66 1.35
C PHE A 53 18.15 -21.46 2.29
N SER A 54 19.32 -21.10 2.81
CA SER A 54 19.50 -19.91 3.63
C SER A 54 19.18 -18.64 2.85
N ILE A 55 19.68 -18.51 1.61
CA ILE A 55 19.35 -17.36 0.74
C ILE A 55 17.85 -17.30 0.48
N SER A 56 17.23 -18.42 0.12
CA SER A 56 15.78 -18.48 -0.12
C SER A 56 14.98 -18.05 1.10
N THR A 57 15.42 -18.46 2.30
CA THR A 57 14.75 -18.08 3.56
C THR A 57 14.85 -16.58 3.80
N ILE A 58 16.02 -15.99 3.61
CA ILE A 58 16.24 -14.54 3.76
C ILE A 58 15.43 -13.75 2.73
N ALA A 59 15.41 -14.21 1.47
CA ALA A 59 14.64 -13.58 0.41
C ALA A 59 13.13 -13.58 0.70
N SER A 60 12.58 -14.70 1.18
CA SER A 60 11.16 -14.81 1.55
C SER A 60 10.77 -13.91 2.73
N LEU A 61 11.67 -13.67 3.69
CA LEU A 61 11.42 -12.71 4.76
C LEU A 61 11.38 -11.26 4.24
N GLY A 62 12.27 -10.92 3.30
CA GLY A 62 12.29 -9.59 2.68
C GLY A 62 11.03 -9.25 1.89
N THR A 63 10.42 -10.22 1.21
CA THR A 63 9.19 -9.99 0.43
C THR A 63 7.99 -9.61 1.29
N GLY A 64 7.88 -10.15 2.51
CA GLY A 64 6.78 -9.83 3.41
C GLY A 64 6.82 -8.37 3.89
N TYR A 65 8.01 -7.86 4.21
CA TYR A 65 8.20 -6.45 4.56
C TYR A 65 7.89 -5.51 3.40
N LEU A 66 8.40 -5.82 2.20
CA LEU A 66 8.10 -5.03 1.00
C LEU A 66 6.60 -5.05 0.68
N TYR A 67 5.94 -6.20 0.82
CA TYR A 67 4.50 -6.31 0.62
C TYR A 67 3.70 -5.48 1.62
N TYR A 68 4.05 -5.53 2.91
CA TYR A 68 3.43 -4.68 3.93
C TYR A 68 3.60 -3.19 3.59
N GLN A 69 4.81 -2.77 3.20
CA GLN A 69 5.07 -1.39 2.79
C GLN A 69 4.26 -0.99 1.55
N THR A 70 4.07 -1.89 0.57
CA THR A 70 3.22 -1.59 -0.58
C THR A 70 1.74 -1.43 -0.22
N LEU A 71 1.24 -2.17 0.78
CA LEU A 71 -0.16 -2.08 1.22
C LEU A 71 -0.48 -0.81 2.01
N ILE A 72 0.53 -0.22 2.66
CA ILE A 72 0.40 1.06 3.37
C ILE A 72 0.85 2.26 2.53
N ASN A 73 1.25 2.04 1.27
CA ASN A 73 1.58 3.12 0.34
C ASN A 73 0.33 3.51 -0.45
N LEU A 74 0.07 4.81 -0.56
CA LEU A 74 -1.00 5.31 -1.41
C LEU A 74 -0.78 4.93 -2.87
N SER A 75 -1.84 4.45 -3.53
CA SER A 75 -1.84 4.34 -4.97
C SER A 75 -1.75 5.74 -5.60
N SER A 76 -1.15 5.86 -6.79
CA SER A 76 -1.05 7.15 -7.49
C SER A 76 -2.42 7.80 -7.71
N ARG A 77 -3.45 6.97 -7.98
CA ARG A 77 -4.83 7.43 -8.13
C ARG A 77 -5.38 8.01 -6.83
N ASP A 78 -5.24 7.28 -5.72
CA ASP A 78 -5.69 7.74 -4.41
C ASP A 78 -4.93 9.01 -3.99
N LYS A 79 -3.63 9.10 -4.32
CA LYS A 79 -2.81 10.29 -4.01
C LYS A 79 -3.36 11.52 -4.72
N GLN A 80 -3.72 11.40 -6.00
CA GLN A 80 -4.34 12.48 -6.75
C GLN A 80 -5.72 12.86 -6.19
N SER A 81 -6.55 11.87 -5.86
CA SER A 81 -7.87 12.10 -5.27
C SER A 81 -7.77 12.81 -3.91
N ILE A 82 -6.85 12.38 -3.05
CA ILE A 82 -6.57 13.05 -1.78
C ILE A 82 -6.13 14.48 -2.01
N LEU A 83 -5.11 14.71 -2.85
CA LEU A 83 -4.58 16.06 -3.09
C LEU A 83 -5.67 17.01 -3.62
N LYS A 84 -6.51 16.50 -4.52
CA LYS A 84 -7.65 17.25 -5.04
C LYS A 84 -8.67 17.56 -3.94
N GLY A 85 -9.03 16.58 -3.12
CA GLY A 85 -9.94 16.77 -1.98
C GLY A 85 -9.40 17.78 -0.98
N TYR A 86 -8.10 17.67 -0.68
CA TYR A 86 -7.37 18.57 0.19
C TYR A 86 -7.46 20.03 -0.27
N SER A 87 -7.13 20.32 -1.54
CA SER A 87 -7.22 21.67 -2.10
C SER A 87 -8.65 22.20 -2.07
N LEU A 88 -9.60 21.40 -2.54
CA LEU A 88 -11.00 21.81 -2.64
C LEU A 88 -11.61 22.13 -1.27
N LEU A 89 -11.23 21.39 -0.23
CA LEU A 89 -11.76 21.60 1.12
C LEU A 89 -11.33 22.96 1.68
N ARG A 90 -10.09 23.40 1.40
CA ARG A 90 -9.55 24.68 1.88
C ARG A 90 -10.12 25.84 1.08
N GLU A 91 -10.21 25.69 -0.24
CA GLU A 91 -10.90 26.66 -1.10
C GLU A 91 -12.37 26.80 -0.68
N PHE A 92 -13.02 25.70 -0.29
CA PHE A 92 -14.40 25.70 0.20
C PHE A 92 -14.54 26.47 1.50
N GLU A 93 -13.74 26.16 2.53
CA GLU A 93 -13.76 26.91 3.80
C GLU A 93 -13.58 28.41 3.58
N GLN A 94 -12.60 28.80 2.76
CA GLN A 94 -12.34 30.20 2.43
C GLN A 94 -13.57 30.88 1.80
N GLN A 95 -14.23 30.24 0.84
CA GLN A 95 -15.42 30.81 0.20
C GLN A 95 -16.62 30.90 1.16
N ILE A 96 -16.78 29.92 2.06
CA ILE A 96 -17.81 29.96 3.10
C ILE A 96 -17.55 31.11 4.08
N GLU A 97 -16.32 31.31 4.54
CA GLU A 97 -15.95 32.44 5.40
C GLU A 97 -16.21 33.80 4.72
N ILE A 98 -15.84 33.93 3.43
CA ILE A 98 -16.13 35.15 2.64
C ILE A 98 -17.63 35.44 2.58
N SER A 99 -18.47 34.40 2.39
CA SER A 99 -19.92 34.55 2.30
C SER A 99 -20.58 35.02 3.60
N GLY A 100 -19.97 34.76 4.76
CA GLY A 100 -20.43 35.24 6.06
C GLY A 100 -20.16 36.74 6.28
N ASN A 101 -19.14 37.30 5.62
CA ASN A 101 -18.70 38.68 5.81
C ASN A 101 -19.46 39.72 4.94
N GLN A 102 -20.52 39.31 4.23
CA GLN A 102 -21.37 40.19 3.41
C GLN A 102 -20.59 41.06 2.39
N SER A 103 -19.62 40.47 1.67
CA SER A 103 -18.90 41.18 0.61
C SER A 103 -19.80 41.55 -0.57
N GLU A 104 -19.60 42.70 -1.22
CA GLU A 104 -20.41 43.20 -2.37
C GLU A 104 -20.56 42.23 -3.58
N GLU A 105 -19.86 41.10 -3.59
CA GLU A 105 -19.88 40.10 -4.66
C GLU A 105 -20.72 38.83 -4.33
N GLN A 106 -21.95 38.97 -3.84
CA GLN A 106 -22.84 37.84 -3.47
C GLN A 106 -22.94 36.77 -4.58
N ILE A 107 -23.31 37.17 -5.79
CA ILE A 107 -23.56 36.26 -6.91
C ILE A 107 -22.31 35.42 -7.23
N LYS A 108 -21.14 36.08 -7.28
CA LYS A 108 -19.86 35.43 -7.56
C LYS A 108 -19.45 34.47 -6.45
N THR A 109 -19.69 34.85 -5.19
CA THR A 109 -19.41 33.99 -4.04
C THR A 109 -20.29 32.74 -4.07
N GLU A 110 -21.59 32.88 -4.31
CA GLU A 110 -22.51 31.76 -4.45
C GLU A 110 -22.16 30.84 -5.63
N GLU A 111 -21.77 31.40 -6.78
CA GLU A 111 -21.30 30.62 -7.94
C GLU A 111 -20.02 29.82 -7.61
N ASN A 112 -19.06 30.45 -6.92
CA ASN A 112 -17.83 29.77 -6.48
C ASN A 112 -18.15 28.62 -5.52
N ILE A 113 -19.01 28.86 -4.53
CA ILE A 113 -19.44 27.83 -3.57
C ILE A 113 -20.15 26.71 -4.31
N ARG A 114 -21.06 27.01 -5.25
CA ARG A 114 -21.77 26.00 -6.05
C ARG A 114 -20.81 25.13 -6.86
N HIS A 115 -19.80 25.75 -7.47
CA HIS A 115 -18.78 25.07 -8.24
C HIS A 115 -17.92 24.15 -7.34
N LEU A 116 -17.49 24.62 -6.17
CA LEU A 116 -16.75 23.82 -5.20
C LEU A 116 -17.60 22.67 -4.64
N ALA A 117 -18.85 22.94 -4.27
CA ALA A 117 -19.82 21.96 -3.80
C ALA A 117 -20.04 20.85 -4.84
N THR A 118 -20.15 21.20 -6.12
CA THR A 118 -20.28 20.22 -7.22
C THR A 118 -19.03 19.34 -7.34
N LYS A 119 -17.83 19.94 -7.25
CA LYS A 119 -16.58 19.18 -7.27
C LYS A 119 -16.46 18.25 -6.06
N LEU A 120 -16.84 18.69 -4.87
CA LEU A 120 -16.89 17.89 -3.65
C LEU A 120 -17.90 16.74 -3.78
N ALA A 121 -19.12 17.02 -4.22
CA ALA A 121 -20.17 16.03 -4.46
C ALA A 121 -19.69 14.89 -5.38
N SER A 122 -18.91 15.22 -6.41
CA SER A 122 -18.36 14.24 -7.37
C SER A 122 -17.51 13.14 -6.73
N PHE A 123 -16.97 13.36 -5.52
CA PHE A 123 -16.24 12.33 -4.77
C PHE A 123 -17.09 11.12 -4.40
N GLY A 124 -18.42 11.20 -4.45
CA GLY A 124 -19.31 10.05 -4.22
C GLY A 124 -19.12 8.93 -5.25
N THR A 125 -18.50 9.22 -6.39
CA THR A 125 -18.15 8.22 -7.41
C THR A 125 -16.72 7.68 -7.26
N VAL A 126 -15.91 8.29 -6.40
CA VAL A 126 -14.52 7.90 -6.18
C VAL A 126 -14.47 6.74 -5.20
N LYS A 127 -13.80 5.65 -5.61
CA LYS A 127 -13.55 4.49 -4.76
C LYS A 127 -12.05 4.32 -4.57
N ALA A 128 -11.67 3.98 -3.35
CA ALA A 128 -10.30 3.64 -2.99
C ALA A 128 -9.77 2.51 -3.88
N SER A 129 -8.47 2.55 -4.20
CA SER A 129 -7.84 1.49 -4.99
C SER A 129 -7.92 0.13 -4.28
N LEU A 130 -8.22 -0.92 -5.05
CA LEU A 130 -8.18 -2.30 -4.59
C LEU A 130 -6.76 -2.78 -4.24
N LEU A 131 -5.73 -2.05 -4.67
CA LEU A 131 -4.34 -2.32 -4.31
C LEU A 131 -4.02 -1.98 -2.84
N ASN A 132 -4.91 -1.24 -2.19
CA ASN A 132 -4.74 -0.79 -0.83
C ASN A 132 -5.23 -1.87 0.17
N SER A 133 -4.70 -1.84 1.39
CA SER A 133 -5.23 -2.65 2.49
C SER A 133 -6.74 -2.40 2.71
N SER A 134 -7.48 -3.39 3.20
CA SER A 134 -8.92 -3.24 3.49
C SER A 134 -9.21 -2.07 4.45
N GLU A 135 -8.36 -1.92 5.48
CA GLU A 135 -8.42 -0.78 6.40
C GLU A 135 -8.16 0.55 5.67
N GLY A 136 -7.12 0.60 4.84
CA GLY A 136 -6.78 1.77 4.04
C GLY A 136 -7.90 2.18 3.08
N GLN A 137 -8.55 1.21 2.42
CA GLN A 137 -9.73 1.44 1.59
C GLN A 137 -10.88 2.02 2.41
N GLY A 138 -11.14 1.46 3.61
CA GLY A 138 -12.18 1.97 4.51
C GLY A 138 -11.93 3.39 4.99
N ARG A 139 -10.67 3.79 5.22
CA ARG A 139 -10.31 5.17 5.58
C ARG A 139 -10.49 6.13 4.41
N LEU A 140 -10.00 5.77 3.23
CA LEU A 140 -10.14 6.56 2.01
C LEU A 140 -11.60 6.76 1.59
N ASN A 141 -12.39 5.68 1.57
CA ASN A 141 -13.80 5.77 1.20
C ASN A 141 -14.59 6.62 2.20
N ARG A 142 -14.26 6.56 3.51
CA ARG A 142 -14.87 7.46 4.50
C ARG A 142 -14.57 8.93 4.21
N TYR A 143 -13.34 9.26 3.84
CA TYR A 143 -12.97 10.61 3.44
C TYR A 143 -13.66 11.05 2.15
N TYR A 144 -13.68 10.23 1.10
CA TYR A 144 -14.38 10.56 -0.15
C TYR A 144 -15.89 10.76 0.07
N ASN A 145 -16.49 9.93 0.92
CA ASN A 145 -17.89 10.08 1.30
C ASN A 145 -18.14 11.37 2.10
N SER A 146 -17.26 11.75 3.02
CA SER A 146 -17.42 13.02 3.76
C SER A 146 -17.34 14.24 2.84
N LEU A 147 -16.44 14.23 1.85
CA LEU A 147 -16.38 15.28 0.83
C LEU A 147 -17.67 15.30 -0.01
N SER A 148 -18.14 14.12 -0.43
CA SER A 148 -19.37 14.01 -1.22
C SER A 148 -20.59 14.55 -0.46
N GLN A 149 -20.74 14.16 0.81
CA GLN A 149 -21.83 14.61 1.66
C GLN A 149 -21.79 16.13 1.86
N LEU A 150 -20.61 16.69 2.15
CA LEU A 150 -20.43 18.14 2.29
C LEU A 150 -20.86 18.87 1.01
N GLY A 151 -20.40 18.38 -0.15
CA GLY A 151 -20.76 18.97 -1.44
C GLY A 151 -22.26 18.88 -1.76
N ILE A 152 -22.89 17.72 -1.51
CA ILE A 152 -24.32 17.52 -1.73
C ILE A 152 -25.14 18.46 -0.83
N ASN A 153 -24.86 18.45 0.48
CA ASN A 153 -25.57 19.28 1.45
C ASN A 153 -25.44 20.77 1.09
N THR A 154 -24.21 21.23 0.80
CA THR A 154 -23.97 22.62 0.42
C THR A 154 -24.72 22.97 -0.87
N SER A 155 -24.67 22.11 -1.90
CA SER A 155 -25.31 22.39 -3.19
C SER A 155 -26.81 22.66 -3.10
N GLN A 156 -27.48 22.07 -2.10
CA GLN A 156 -28.91 22.25 -1.85
C GLN A 156 -29.23 23.58 -1.15
N GLN A 157 -28.26 24.18 -0.48
CA GLN A 157 -28.44 25.34 0.40
C GLN A 157 -27.73 26.61 -0.11
N VAL A 158 -26.96 26.55 -1.22
CA VAL A 158 -26.12 27.64 -1.73
C VAL A 158 -26.78 29.02 -1.70
N ASN A 159 -28.01 29.11 -2.21
CA ASN A 159 -28.72 30.39 -2.35
C ASN A 159 -29.15 31.01 -1.02
N SER A 160 -28.99 30.30 0.09
CA SER A 160 -29.35 30.73 1.45
C SER A 160 -28.13 30.99 2.32
N ILE A 161 -26.91 30.74 1.84
CA ILE A 161 -25.68 30.88 2.62
C ILE A 161 -25.34 32.35 2.86
N TYR A 162 -25.49 33.18 1.83
CA TYR A 162 -25.01 34.56 1.87
C TYR A 162 -25.69 35.38 2.97
N GLY A 163 -24.89 35.95 3.87
CA GLY A 163 -25.39 36.72 5.01
C GLY A 163 -26.11 35.90 6.08
N ASN A 164 -26.17 34.57 5.97
CA ASN A 164 -26.76 33.68 6.95
C ASN A 164 -25.68 33.06 7.85
N VAL A 165 -25.42 33.72 8.98
CA VAL A 165 -24.37 33.34 9.94
C VAL A 165 -24.58 31.92 10.49
N GLU A 166 -25.83 31.49 10.69
CA GLU A 166 -26.13 30.15 11.22
C GLU A 166 -25.74 29.06 10.22
N LEU A 167 -26.15 29.20 8.96
CA LEU A 167 -25.77 28.26 7.90
C LEU A 167 -24.26 28.26 7.62
N VAL A 168 -23.62 29.43 7.62
CA VAL A 168 -22.16 29.53 7.49
C VAL A 168 -21.47 28.75 8.61
N THR A 169 -21.93 28.90 9.85
CA THR A 169 -21.36 28.19 11.01
C THR A 169 -21.55 26.68 10.91
N GLU A 170 -22.74 26.22 10.47
CA GLU A 170 -23.01 24.80 10.22
C GLU A 170 -22.10 24.21 9.14
N LEU A 171 -21.95 24.91 8.01
CA LEU A 171 -21.12 24.45 6.89
C LEU A 171 -19.63 24.42 7.24
N LEU A 172 -19.13 25.36 8.03
CA LEU A 172 -17.75 25.32 8.55
C LEU A 172 -17.56 24.16 9.53
N ALA A 173 -18.56 23.85 10.37
CA ALA A 173 -18.51 22.68 11.24
C ALA A 173 -18.47 21.38 10.41
N ASP A 174 -19.21 21.31 9.30
CA ASP A 174 -19.19 20.18 8.38
C ASP A 174 -17.84 20.02 7.67
N ALA A 175 -17.24 21.13 7.25
CA ALA A 175 -15.89 21.15 6.70
C ALA A 175 -14.86 20.63 7.72
N GLU A 176 -14.92 21.10 8.97
CA GLU A 176 -14.01 20.65 10.03
C GLU A 176 -14.20 19.15 10.35
N ARG A 177 -15.43 18.61 10.23
CA ARG A 177 -15.67 17.16 10.33
C ARG A 177 -14.96 16.41 9.20
N ALA A 178 -15.00 16.92 7.97
CA ALA A 178 -14.27 16.32 6.85
C ALA A 178 -12.74 16.43 7.02
N ILE A 179 -12.23 17.55 7.55
CA ILE A 179 -10.80 17.73 7.88
C ILE A 179 -10.33 16.75 8.94
N LYS A 180 -11.13 16.49 9.97
CA LYS A 180 -10.80 15.47 10.98
C LYS A 180 -10.64 14.09 10.34
N ILE A 181 -11.53 13.71 9.42
CA ILE A 181 -11.41 12.44 8.69
C ILE A 181 -10.15 12.45 7.80
N GLU A 182 -9.87 13.56 7.11
CA GLU A 182 -8.65 13.73 6.31
C GLU A 182 -7.38 13.50 7.13
N ARG A 183 -7.26 14.13 8.31
CA ARG A 183 -6.11 13.95 9.22
C ARG A 183 -5.91 12.48 9.59
N THR A 184 -6.99 11.72 9.78
CA THR A 184 -6.86 10.27 10.03
C THR A 184 -6.32 9.50 8.83
N VAL A 185 -6.65 9.92 7.60
CA VAL A 185 -6.10 9.35 6.38
C VAL A 185 -4.61 9.70 6.29
N PHE A 186 -4.24 10.96 6.52
CA PHE A 186 -2.85 11.40 6.40
C PHE A 186 -1.96 10.75 7.45
N SER A 187 -2.45 10.62 8.67
CA SER A 187 -1.76 9.88 9.74
C SER A 187 -1.53 8.42 9.37
N TYR A 188 -2.57 7.73 8.85
CA TYR A 188 -2.46 6.32 8.45
C TYR A 188 -1.40 6.11 7.36
N TYR A 189 -1.37 7.00 6.37
CA TYR A 189 -0.44 6.92 5.24
C TYR A 189 0.87 7.69 5.44
N LYS A 190 1.06 8.31 6.61
CA LYS A 190 2.23 9.15 6.93
C LYS A 190 2.48 10.23 5.87
N VAL A 191 1.41 10.85 5.38
CA VAL A 191 1.47 11.97 4.45
C VAL A 191 1.91 13.21 5.23
N ASP A 192 2.99 13.84 4.80
CA ASP A 192 3.45 15.11 5.36
C ASP A 192 2.66 16.26 4.72
N GLU A 193 1.72 16.84 5.48
CA GLU A 193 0.89 17.98 5.06
C GLU A 193 1.72 19.13 4.51
N ASN A 194 2.90 19.38 5.10
CA ASN A 194 3.79 20.47 4.70
C ASN A 194 4.43 20.27 3.33
N ARG A 195 4.38 19.05 2.78
CA ARG A 195 4.88 18.73 1.44
C ARG A 195 3.81 18.81 0.36
N LEU A 196 2.55 19.00 0.71
CA LEU A 196 1.45 19.05 -0.27
C LEU A 196 1.36 20.39 -1.00
N TYR A 197 2.06 21.42 -0.51
CA TYR A 197 2.10 22.78 -1.07
C TYR A 197 3.34 23.09 -1.93
N LYS A 198 4.22 22.11 -2.18
CA LYS A 198 5.41 22.26 -3.05
C LYS A 198 5.21 21.54 -4.37
#